data_AF-A0A3L9ME08-F1
#
_entry.id   AF-A0A3L9ME08-F1
#
_cell.length_a   1.000
_cell.length_b   1.000
_cell.length_c   1.000
_cell.angle_alpha   90.00
_cell.angle_beta   90.00
_cell.angle_gamma   90.00
#
_symmetry.space_group_name_H-M   'P 1'
#
loop_
_entity.id
_entity.type
_entity.pdbx_description
1 polymer ?
#
loop_
_entity_poly.entity_id
_entity_poly.type
_entity_poly.pdbx_seq_one_letter_code
_entity_poly.pdbx_strand_id
1 'polypeptide(L)'
;MKAQALSIANESSSTTPDSKALFMGFMKLGLIGFGGVLPLAYRVIVEEQKWLDEAKFTDLLGICQVLPGGNIINMAVAIGMEFQGIKGAVSSVLGLISAPTIIVLLIYQTYVHFQHLSSVKHLIQGLAAAAAGLLFATGIKMLKPIFKKRLTIVTILLTFIFMLWFKLPLLLILVILLAINMLILGVKKS
;
A
#
# COMPACT_ATOMS: atom_id res chain seq x y z
N MET A 1 10.40 -46.54 13.62
CA MET A 1 10.93 -45.45 12.77
C MET A 1 9.97 -44.97 11.67
N LYS A 2 9.19 -45.83 10.99
CA LYS A 2 8.22 -45.39 9.96
C LYS A 2 7.00 -44.59 10.47
N ALA A 3 6.63 -44.71 11.75
CA ALA A 3 5.49 -43.99 12.33
C ALA A 3 5.77 -42.49 12.60
N GLN A 4 7.03 -42.11 12.86
CA GLN A 4 7.39 -40.70 13.09
C GLN A 4 7.54 -39.91 11.79
N ALA A 5 7.81 -40.57 10.65
CA ALA A 5 7.85 -39.90 9.35
C ALA A 5 6.45 -39.52 8.82
N LEU A 6 5.39 -40.20 9.25
CA LEU A 6 4.02 -39.88 8.84
C LEU A 6 3.42 -38.69 9.61
N SER A 7 3.95 -38.34 10.78
CA SER A 7 3.44 -37.24 11.60
C SER A 7 3.93 -35.86 11.15
N ILE A 8 5.03 -35.80 10.39
CA ILE A 8 5.62 -34.53 9.90
C ILE A 8 4.90 -34.05 8.61
N ALA A 9 4.14 -34.93 7.95
CA ALA A 9 3.39 -34.58 6.75
C ALA A 9 2.03 -33.91 7.02
N ASN A 10 1.63 -33.73 8.28
CA ASN A 10 0.26 -33.29 8.64
C ASN A 10 0.18 -31.88 9.26
N GLU A 11 1.26 -31.10 9.26
CA GLU A 11 1.28 -29.73 9.82
C GLU A 11 1.47 -28.63 8.76
N SER A 12 0.77 -28.75 7.63
CA SER A 12 0.50 -27.59 6.75
C SER A 12 -0.99 -27.52 6.47
N SER A 13 -1.80 -27.41 7.52
CA SER A 13 -3.20 -27.01 7.40
C SER A 13 -3.26 -25.54 6.98
N SER A 14 -3.00 -25.28 5.70
CA SER A 14 -3.45 -24.05 5.05
C SER A 14 -4.96 -24.04 5.18
N THR A 15 -5.46 -23.32 6.18
CA THR A 15 -6.90 -23.12 6.33
C THR A 15 -7.35 -22.32 5.13
N THR A 16 -8.02 -22.99 4.19
CA THR A 16 -8.59 -22.32 3.02
C THR A 16 -9.66 -21.36 3.52
N PRO A 17 -9.47 -20.04 3.40
CA PRO A 17 -10.40 -19.09 3.97
C PRO A 17 -11.71 -19.13 3.19
N ASP A 18 -12.82 -19.24 3.91
CA ASP A 18 -14.14 -19.01 3.32
C ASP A 18 -14.28 -17.54 2.91
N SER A 19 -15.21 -17.25 2.00
CA SER A 19 -15.50 -15.90 1.52
C SER A 19 -15.79 -14.93 2.67
N LYS A 20 -16.41 -15.40 3.77
CA LYS A 20 -16.64 -14.60 4.98
C LYS A 20 -15.35 -14.25 5.72
N ALA A 21 -14.41 -15.18 5.80
CA ALA A 21 -13.12 -14.94 6.45
C ALA A 21 -12.31 -13.91 5.67
N LEU A 22 -12.31 -14.03 4.33
CA LEU A 22 -11.72 -13.02 3.43
C LEU A 22 -12.36 -11.66 3.65
N PHE A 23 -13.69 -11.57 3.62
CA PHE A 23 -14.43 -10.32 3.87
C PHE A 23 -14.00 -9.67 5.19
N MET A 24 -14.02 -10.43 6.29
CA MET A 24 -13.72 -9.92 7.63
C MET A 24 -12.25 -9.49 7.76
N GLY A 25 -11.31 -10.27 7.23
CA GLY A 25 -9.88 -9.92 7.30
C GLY A 25 -9.54 -8.69 6.47
N PHE A 26 -10.08 -8.57 5.25
CA PHE A 26 -9.88 -7.38 4.44
C PHE A 26 -10.65 -6.17 4.99
N MET A 27 -11.82 -6.36 5.61
CA MET A 27 -12.53 -5.30 6.33
C MET A 27 -11.74 -4.77 7.53
N LYS A 28 -11.11 -5.66 8.30
CA LYS A 28 -10.17 -5.28 9.36
C LYS A 28 -9.04 -4.44 8.77
N LEU A 29 -8.44 -4.86 7.66
CA LEU A 29 -7.40 -4.09 6.96
C LEU A 29 -7.87 -2.73 6.48
N GLY A 30 -9.11 -2.62 5.98
CA GLY A 30 -9.72 -1.35 5.60
C GLY A 30 -9.85 -0.39 6.79
N LEU A 31 -10.24 -0.91 7.96
CA LEU A 31 -10.40 -0.12 9.18
C LEU A 31 -9.08 0.38 9.78
N ILE A 32 -8.02 -0.44 9.74
CA ILE A 32 -6.74 -0.12 10.40
C ILE A 32 -5.67 0.41 9.41
N GLY A 33 -5.96 0.39 8.12
CA GLY A 33 -5.03 0.67 7.03
C GLY A 33 -4.66 2.15 6.84
N PHE A 34 -4.33 2.88 7.90
CA PHE A 34 -3.85 4.27 7.81
C PHE A 34 -2.33 4.34 7.94
N GLY A 35 -1.66 4.97 6.97
CA GLY A 35 -0.23 5.34 7.07
C GLY A 35 0.81 4.21 6.99
N GLY A 36 0.40 2.96 6.76
CA GLY A 36 1.32 1.81 6.73
C GLY A 36 0.61 0.47 6.53
N VAL A 37 -0.21 0.36 5.47
CA VAL A 37 -1.10 -0.79 5.28
C VAL A 37 -0.34 -2.08 4.96
N LEU A 38 0.82 -2.00 4.31
CA LEU A 38 1.56 -3.19 3.89
C LEU A 38 2.08 -4.03 5.08
N PRO A 39 2.75 -3.45 6.09
CA PRO A 39 3.09 -4.19 7.32
C PRO A 39 1.86 -4.78 8.03
N LEU A 40 0.73 -4.07 8.03
CA LEU A 40 -0.51 -4.55 8.63
C LEU A 40 -1.11 -5.71 7.82
N ALA A 41 -1.05 -5.62 6.49
CA ALA A 41 -1.47 -6.69 5.59
C ALA A 41 -0.60 -7.94 5.79
N TYR A 42 0.71 -7.79 5.94
CA TYR A 42 1.61 -8.89 6.27
C TYR A 42 1.20 -9.55 7.60
N ARG A 43 1.07 -8.76 8.66
CA ARG A 43 0.65 -9.27 9.97
C ARG A 43 -0.70 -9.99 9.90
N VAL A 44 -1.71 -9.41 9.25
CA VAL A 44 -3.04 -10.02 9.17
C VAL A 44 -2.99 -11.31 8.34
N ILE A 45 -2.40 -11.28 7.15
CA ILE A 45 -2.49 -12.36 6.16
C ILE A 45 -1.53 -13.52 6.49
N VAL A 46 -0.31 -13.20 6.93
CA VAL A 46 0.78 -14.15 7.16
C VAL A 46 0.84 -14.58 8.63
N GLU A 47 0.86 -13.63 9.57
CA GLU A 47 1.07 -13.95 10.99
C GLU A 47 -0.21 -14.39 11.71
N GLU A 48 -1.30 -13.62 11.59
CA GLU A 48 -2.55 -13.84 12.31
C GLU A 48 -3.42 -14.92 11.63
N GLN A 49 -3.70 -14.75 10.34
CA GLN A 49 -4.61 -15.62 9.60
C GLN A 49 -3.92 -16.81 8.94
N LYS A 50 -2.59 -16.73 8.72
CA LYS A 50 -1.78 -17.78 8.08
C LYS A 50 -2.34 -18.28 6.75
N TRP A 51 -2.95 -17.37 5.97
CA TRP A 51 -3.46 -17.70 4.65
C TRP A 51 -2.31 -17.92 3.66
N LEU A 52 -1.27 -17.11 3.76
CA LEU A 52 -0.06 -17.22 2.94
C LEU A 52 1.17 -17.36 3.84
N ASP A 53 2.21 -18.03 3.32
CA ASP A 53 3.54 -17.95 3.90
C ASP A 53 4.27 -16.67 3.47
N GLU A 54 5.42 -16.41 4.08
CA GLU A 54 6.20 -15.18 3.83
C GLU A 54 6.67 -15.08 2.38
N ALA A 55 7.07 -16.20 1.78
CA ALA A 55 7.58 -16.27 0.41
C ALA A 55 6.47 -15.93 -0.59
N LYS A 56 5.32 -16.59 -0.47
CA LYS A 56 4.17 -16.41 -1.33
C LYS A 56 3.55 -15.03 -1.19
N PHE A 57 3.53 -14.47 0.03
CA PHE A 57 3.14 -13.08 0.23
C PHE A 57 4.06 -12.12 -0.53
N THR A 58 5.38 -12.35 -0.48
CA THR A 58 6.37 -11.51 -1.15
C THR A 58 6.26 -11.61 -2.67
N ASP A 59 6.09 -12.81 -3.21
CA ASP A 59 5.90 -13.04 -4.64
C ASP A 59 4.63 -12.36 -5.15
N LEU A 60 3.52 -12.53 -4.43
CA LEU A 60 2.22 -11.96 -4.79
C LEU A 60 2.23 -10.42 -4.66
N LEU A 61 2.91 -9.88 -3.65
CA LEU A 61 3.16 -8.44 -3.52
C LEU A 61 3.97 -7.91 -4.72
N GLY A 62 5.01 -8.63 -5.15
CA GLY A 62 5.82 -8.26 -6.31
C GLY A 62 4.97 -8.12 -7.57
N ILE A 63 4.06 -9.06 -7.82
CA ILE A 63 3.10 -9.00 -8.93
C ILE A 63 2.16 -7.79 -8.76
N CYS A 64 1.62 -7.57 -7.55
CA CYS A 64 0.69 -6.49 -7.28
C CYS A 64 1.29 -5.08 -7.44
N GLN A 65 2.61 -4.93 -7.26
CA GLN A 65 3.35 -3.68 -7.45
C GLN A 65 3.55 -3.31 -8.93
N VAL A 66 3.52 -4.30 -9.83
CA VAL A 66 3.61 -4.07 -11.27
C VAL A 66 2.24 -3.69 -11.85
N LEU A 67 1.15 -4.17 -11.24
CA LEU A 67 -0.20 -3.86 -11.65
C LEU A 67 -0.57 -2.40 -11.35
N PRO A 68 -1.27 -1.70 -12.26
CA PRO A 68 -1.76 -0.37 -11.98
C PRO A 68 -2.77 -0.40 -10.83
N GLY A 69 -2.75 0.61 -9.97
CA GLY A 69 -3.70 0.76 -8.86
C GLY A 69 -3.06 0.64 -7.48
N GLY A 70 -3.90 0.41 -6.46
CA GLY A 70 -3.46 0.30 -5.08
C GLY A 70 -2.98 -1.12 -4.77
N ASN A 71 -1.75 -1.27 -4.28
CA ASN A 71 -1.14 -2.57 -3.95
C ASN A 71 -2.05 -3.46 -3.08
N ILE A 72 -2.72 -2.89 -2.07
CA ILE A 72 -3.58 -3.64 -1.16
C ILE A 72 -4.90 -4.08 -1.82
N ILE A 73 -5.43 -3.29 -2.75
CA ILE A 73 -6.62 -3.67 -3.53
C ILE A 73 -6.26 -4.82 -4.47
N ASN A 74 -5.12 -4.71 -5.16
CA ASN A 74 -4.61 -5.78 -6.03
C ASN A 74 -4.37 -7.07 -5.23
N MET A 75 -3.79 -6.96 -4.03
CA MET A 75 -3.62 -8.08 -3.10
C MET A 75 -4.97 -8.68 -2.68
N ALA A 76 -5.98 -7.86 -2.36
CA ALA A 76 -7.31 -8.33 -2.01
C ALA A 76 -7.96 -9.14 -3.14
N VAL A 77 -7.84 -8.67 -4.37
CA VAL A 77 -8.32 -9.38 -5.57
C VAL A 77 -7.54 -10.67 -5.77
N ALA A 78 -6.21 -10.62 -5.79
CA ALA A 78 -5.36 -11.78 -6.06
C ALA A 78 -5.54 -12.90 -5.02
N ILE A 79 -5.52 -12.54 -3.73
CA ILE A 79 -5.75 -13.47 -2.61
C ILE A 79 -7.17 -14.03 -2.66
N GLY A 80 -8.16 -13.18 -2.93
CA GLY A 80 -9.55 -13.63 -3.06
C GLY A 80 -9.76 -14.59 -4.24
N MET A 81 -9.16 -14.28 -5.40
CA MET A 81 -9.17 -15.12 -6.59
C MET A 81 -8.51 -16.48 -6.34
N GLU A 82 -7.39 -16.48 -5.60
CA GLU A 82 -6.64 -17.69 -5.32
C GLU A 82 -7.41 -18.69 -4.44
N PHE A 83 -8.10 -18.20 -3.39
CA PHE A 83 -8.77 -19.09 -2.45
C PHE A 83 -10.21 -19.46 -2.83
N GLN A 84 -10.98 -18.52 -3.38
CA GLN A 84 -12.42 -18.71 -3.64
C GLN A 84 -12.85 -18.21 -5.03
N GLY A 85 -11.90 -18.04 -5.95
CA GLY A 85 -12.16 -17.54 -7.30
C GLY A 85 -12.81 -16.15 -7.29
N ILE A 86 -13.69 -15.91 -8.25
CA ILE A 86 -14.36 -14.62 -8.43
C ILE A 86 -15.15 -14.21 -7.18
N LYS A 87 -15.78 -15.17 -6.49
CA LYS A 87 -16.55 -14.90 -5.26
C LYS A 87 -15.63 -14.39 -4.16
N GLY A 88 -14.46 -15.01 -3.98
CA GLY A 88 -13.45 -14.55 -3.05
C GLY A 88 -12.93 -13.16 -3.38
N ALA A 89 -12.62 -12.90 -4.64
CA ALA A 89 -12.13 -11.59 -5.08
C ALA A 89 -13.11 -10.47 -4.76
N VAL A 90 -14.39 -10.66 -5.10
CA VAL A 90 -15.46 -9.70 -4.78
C VAL A 90 -15.60 -9.54 -3.26
N SER A 91 -15.60 -10.65 -2.51
CA SER A 91 -15.72 -10.63 -1.05
C SER A 91 -14.58 -9.87 -0.37
N SER A 92 -13.33 -10.12 -0.77
CA SER A 92 -12.14 -9.44 -0.26
C SER A 92 -12.19 -7.94 -0.54
N VAL A 93 -12.52 -7.53 -1.77
CA VAL A 93 -12.60 -6.11 -2.15
C VAL A 93 -13.74 -5.42 -1.41
N LEU A 94 -14.93 -6.02 -1.35
CA LEU A 94 -16.05 -5.48 -0.59
C LEU A 94 -15.71 -5.37 0.89
N GLY A 95 -15.04 -6.37 1.47
CA GLY A 95 -14.52 -6.30 2.82
C GLY A 95 -13.65 -5.06 3.01
N LEU A 96 -12.63 -4.91 2.16
CA LEU A 96 -11.66 -3.81 2.22
C LEU A 96 -12.29 -2.42 2.19
N ILE A 97 -13.30 -2.19 1.33
CA ILE A 97 -13.87 -0.86 1.13
C ILE A 97 -15.11 -0.59 2.01
N SER A 98 -15.87 -1.63 2.38
CA SER A 98 -17.18 -1.46 3.01
C SER A 98 -17.13 -0.64 4.29
N ALA A 99 -16.28 -1.02 5.25
CA ALA A 99 -16.23 -0.36 6.54
C ALA A 99 -15.74 1.10 6.46
N PRO A 100 -14.63 1.42 5.77
CA PRO A 100 -14.24 2.83 5.55
C PRO A 100 -15.33 3.65 4.85
N THR A 101 -15.99 3.09 3.83
CA THR A 101 -17.07 3.78 3.12
C THR A 101 -18.26 4.08 4.05
N ILE A 102 -18.71 3.10 4.83
CA ILE A 102 -19.80 3.28 5.80
C ILE A 102 -19.45 4.37 6.81
N ILE A 103 -18.23 4.36 7.36
CA ILE A 103 -17.77 5.37 8.32
C ILE A 103 -17.81 6.78 7.70
N VAL A 104 -17.29 6.94 6.49
CA VAL A 104 -17.28 8.23 5.80
C VAL A 104 -18.69 8.72 5.51
N LEU A 105 -19.60 7.83 5.07
CA LEU A 105 -21.00 8.18 4.82
C LEU A 105 -21.73 8.62 6.11
N LEU A 106 -21.50 7.94 7.22
CA LEU A 106 -22.08 8.32 8.52
C LEU A 106 -21.58 9.68 9.01
N ILE A 107 -20.28 9.94 8.88
CA ILE A 107 -19.68 11.24 9.19
C ILE A 107 -20.28 12.32 8.28
N TYR A 108 -20.41 12.03 6.98
CA TYR A 108 -21.00 12.96 6.02
C TYR A 108 -22.45 13.31 6.33
N GLN A 109 -23.29 12.31 6.64
CA GLN A 109 -24.68 12.53 7.00
C GLN A 109 -24.82 13.41 8.26
N THR A 110 -23.95 13.19 9.24
CA THR A 110 -23.86 14.02 10.45
C THR A 110 -23.40 15.43 10.09
N TYR A 111 -22.39 15.56 9.23
CA TYR A 111 -21.88 16.85 8.78
C TYR A 111 -22.96 17.71 8.10
N VAL A 112 -23.79 17.13 7.24
CA VAL A 112 -24.88 17.87 6.56
C VAL A 112 -25.88 18.49 7.54
N HIS A 113 -26.12 17.86 8.70
CA HIS A 113 -27.00 18.42 9.73
C HIS A 113 -26.37 19.63 10.45
N PHE A 114 -25.05 19.60 10.68
CA PHE A 114 -24.36 20.61 11.48
C PHE A 114 -23.53 21.62 10.66
N GLN A 115 -23.51 21.49 9.33
CA GLN A 115 -22.70 22.32 8.44
C GLN A 115 -22.99 23.83 8.53
N HIS A 116 -24.16 24.22 9.04
CA HIS A 116 -24.54 25.63 9.22
C HIS A 116 -23.75 26.32 10.34
N LEU A 117 -23.21 25.56 11.30
CA LEU A 117 -22.42 26.09 12.39
C LEU A 117 -21.00 26.44 11.92
N SER A 118 -20.58 27.69 12.09
CA SER A 118 -19.22 28.15 11.72
C SER A 118 -18.13 27.35 12.42
N SER A 119 -18.34 26.91 13.66
CA SER A 119 -17.41 26.07 14.41
C SER A 119 -17.13 24.73 13.71
N VAL A 120 -18.14 24.10 13.11
CA VAL A 120 -17.99 22.82 12.39
C VAL A 120 -17.22 23.02 11.10
N LYS A 121 -17.46 24.12 10.37
CA LYS A 121 -16.67 24.46 9.17
C LYS A 121 -15.19 24.65 9.49
N HIS A 122 -14.87 25.41 10.54
CA HIS A 122 -13.48 25.60 10.97
C HIS A 122 -12.83 24.30 11.47
N LEU A 123 -13.59 23.43 12.15
CA LEU A 123 -13.10 22.12 12.59
C LEU A 123 -12.69 21.25 11.40
N ILE A 124 -13.54 21.15 10.37
CA ILE A 124 -13.24 20.37 9.16
C ILE A 124 -12.05 20.96 8.39
N GLN A 125 -11.95 22.29 8.28
CA GLN A 125 -10.79 22.95 7.69
C GLN A 125 -9.51 22.67 8.48
N GLY A 126 -9.57 22.71 9.82
CA GLY A 126 -8.46 22.36 10.70
C GLY A 126 -8.03 20.91 10.54
N LEU A 127 -8.98 19.97 10.45
CA LEU A 127 -8.71 18.56 10.19
C LEU A 127 -8.04 18.36 8.82
N ALA A 128 -8.52 19.04 7.78
CA ALA A 128 -7.90 19.00 6.46
C ALA A 128 -6.47 19.56 6.46
N ALA A 129 -6.24 20.67 7.17
CA ALA A 129 -4.91 21.26 7.34
C ALA A 129 -3.97 20.32 8.12
N ALA A 130 -4.45 19.67 9.19
CA ALA A 130 -3.71 18.68 9.96
C ALA A 130 -3.34 17.45 9.10
N ALA A 131 -4.29 16.94 8.30
CA ALA A 131 -4.04 15.85 7.37
C ALA A 131 -2.99 16.21 6.31
N ALA A 132 -3.09 17.41 5.73
CA ALA A 132 -2.09 17.93 4.79
C ALA A 132 -0.71 18.07 5.45
N GLY A 133 -0.65 18.59 6.68
CA GLY A 133 0.57 18.68 7.47
C GLY A 133 1.21 17.32 7.77
N LEU A 134 0.40 16.31 8.10
CA LEU A 134 0.87 14.94 8.32
C LEU A 134 1.42 14.31 7.03
N LEU A 135 0.74 14.51 5.90
CA LEU A 135 1.23 14.05 4.58
C LEU A 135 2.57 14.72 4.26
N PHE A 136 2.68 16.02 4.47
CA PHE A 136 3.90 16.78 4.23
C PHE A 136 5.05 16.33 5.15
N ALA A 137 4.77 16.13 6.45
CA ALA A 137 5.74 15.64 7.42
C ALA A 137 6.24 14.22 7.05
N THR A 138 5.32 13.35 6.62
CA THR A 138 5.67 12.00 6.13
C THR A 138 6.54 12.06 4.89
N GLY A 139 6.20 12.93 3.92
CA GLY A 139 6.99 13.16 2.72
C GLY A 139 8.41 13.63 3.06
N ILE A 140 8.55 14.62 3.94
CA ILE A 140 9.87 15.09 4.40
C ILE A 140 10.64 13.97 5.11
N LYS A 141 9.98 13.19 5.97
CA LYS A 141 10.60 12.06 6.68
C LYS A 141 11.16 11.03 5.70
N MET A 142 10.43 10.71 4.62
CA MET A 142 10.89 9.82 3.56
C MET A 142 12.01 10.43 2.71
N LEU A 143 12.06 11.76 2.59
CA LEU A 143 13.07 12.47 1.81
C LEU A 143 14.43 12.58 2.54
N LYS A 144 14.44 12.69 3.88
CA LYS A 144 15.68 12.75 4.69
C LYS A 144 16.75 11.70 4.34
N PRO A 145 16.45 10.38 4.23
CA PRO A 145 17.46 9.38 3.88
C PRO A 145 17.97 9.50 2.44
N ILE A 146 17.19 10.08 1.53
CA ILE A 146 17.53 10.25 0.11
C ILE A 146 18.63 11.32 -0.06
N PHE A 147 18.64 12.36 0.77
CA PHE A 147 19.62 13.45 0.72
C PHE A 147 21.04 13.09 1.16
N LYS A 148 21.33 11.85 1.57
CA LYS A 148 22.66 11.45 2.04
C LYS A 148 23.73 11.42 0.93
N LYS A 149 23.34 11.33 -0.35
CA LYS A 149 24.29 11.27 -1.49
C LYS A 149 24.19 12.53 -2.34
N ARG A 150 25.30 13.27 -2.50
CA ARG A 150 25.37 14.49 -3.35
C ARG A 150 24.85 14.24 -4.78
N LEU A 151 25.15 13.07 -5.36
CA LEU A 151 24.66 12.66 -6.68
C LEU A 151 23.12 12.66 -6.75
N THR A 152 22.45 12.12 -5.73
CA THR A 152 20.99 12.05 -5.69
C THR A 152 20.35 13.45 -5.64
N ILE A 153 20.95 14.38 -4.89
CA ILE A 153 20.48 15.78 -4.84
C ILE A 153 20.61 16.45 -6.20
N VAL A 154 21.76 16.31 -6.84
CA VAL A 154 22.01 16.87 -8.19
C VAL A 154 20.99 16.32 -9.18
N THR A 155 20.71 15.02 -9.14
CA THR A 155 19.74 14.41 -10.06
C THR A 155 18.30 14.85 -9.80
N ILE A 156 17.90 15.05 -8.55
CA ILE A 156 16.58 15.60 -8.21
C ILE A 156 16.46 17.02 -8.76
N LEU A 157 17.46 17.87 -8.51
CA LEU A 157 17.46 19.26 -8.96
C LEU A 157 17.41 19.37 -10.49
N LEU A 158 18.22 18.56 -11.17
CA LEU A 158 18.27 18.52 -12.63
C LEU A 158 16.95 18.04 -13.23
N THR A 159 16.31 17.03 -12.62
CA THR A 159 14.97 16.54 -13.03
C THR A 159 13.93 17.66 -12.96
N PHE A 160 13.91 18.40 -11.85
CA PHE A 160 12.99 19.53 -11.68
C PHE A 160 13.22 20.63 -12.72
N ILE A 161 14.49 20.99 -12.98
CA ILE A 161 14.86 22.02 -13.96
C ILE A 161 14.42 21.60 -15.37
N PHE A 162 14.74 20.38 -15.79
CA PHE A 162 14.34 19.88 -17.12
C PHE A 162 12.82 19.76 -17.26
N MET A 163 12.11 19.34 -16.21
CA MET A 163 10.66 19.22 -16.24
C MET A 163 9.95 20.58 -16.33
N LEU A 164 10.39 21.58 -15.56
CA LEU A 164 9.80 22.92 -15.56
C LEU A 164 10.09 23.70 -16.85
N TRP A 165 11.31 23.58 -17.40
CA TRP A 165 11.73 24.42 -18.52
C TRP A 165 11.44 23.80 -19.88
N PHE A 166 11.62 22.48 -20.04
CA PHE A 166 11.51 21.81 -21.33
C PHE A 166 10.19 21.05 -21.52
N LYS A 167 9.32 20.95 -20.49
CA LYS A 167 8.03 20.22 -20.52
C LYS A 167 8.14 18.81 -21.12
N LEU A 168 9.31 18.18 -20.97
CA LEU A 168 9.56 16.83 -21.47
C LEU A 168 8.76 15.81 -20.65
N PRO A 169 8.28 14.72 -21.27
CA PRO A 169 7.58 13.67 -20.55
C PRO A 169 8.51 13.06 -19.49
N LEU A 170 7.97 12.90 -18.28
CA LEU A 170 8.71 12.47 -17.08
C LEU A 170 9.55 11.20 -17.33
N LEU A 171 9.01 10.27 -18.11
CA LEU A 171 9.62 8.99 -18.42
C LEU A 171 10.97 9.16 -19.14
N LEU A 172 11.07 10.12 -20.08
CA LEU A 172 12.27 10.35 -20.87
C LEU A 172 13.38 11.00 -20.04
N ILE A 173 13.02 11.94 -19.17
CA ILE A 173 13.95 12.56 -18.20
C ILE A 173 14.52 11.49 -17.26
N LEU A 174 13.65 10.59 -16.77
CA LEU A 174 14.03 9.55 -15.83
C LEU A 174 15.01 8.54 -16.44
N VAL A 175 14.78 8.14 -17.69
CA VAL A 175 15.68 7.24 -18.44
C VAL A 175 17.05 7.88 -18.66
N ILE A 176 17.09 9.16 -19.06
CA ILE A 176 18.36 9.88 -19.28
C ILE A 176 19.15 10.02 -17.97
N LEU A 177 18.49 10.45 -16.89
CA LEU A 177 19.14 10.61 -15.59
C LEU A 177 19.57 9.29 -14.96
N LEU A 178 18.80 8.22 -15.15
CA LEU A 178 19.18 6.87 -14.72
C LEU A 178 20.45 6.41 -15.45
N ALA A 179 20.50 6.57 -16.77
CA ALA A 179 21.67 6.22 -17.57
C ALA A 179 22.92 7.00 -17.14
N ILE A 180 22.78 8.31 -16.90
CA ILE A 180 23.87 9.18 -16.40
C ILE A 180 24.33 8.73 -15.01
N ASN A 181 23.40 8.47 -14.08
CA ASN A 181 23.74 8.01 -12.73
C ASN A 181 24.45 6.65 -12.74
N MET A 182 23.98 5.70 -13.57
CA MET A 182 24.63 4.39 -13.72
C MET A 182 26.04 4.52 -14.30
N LEU A 183 26.24 5.40 -15.28
CA LEU A 183 27.54 5.64 -15.89
C LEU A 183 28.51 6.26 -14.87
N ILE A 184 28.07 7.24 -14.08
CA ILE A 184 28.91 7.87 -13.04
C ILE A 184 29.26 6.89 -11.90
N LEU A 185 28.30 6.05 -11.46
CA LEU A 185 28.55 5.05 -10.43
C LEU A 185 29.37 3.86 -10.94
N GLY A 186 29.25 3.52 -12.22
CA GLY A 186 30.06 2.50 -12.89
C GLY A 186 31.52 2.92 -13.03
N VAL A 187 31.78 4.18 -13.38
CA VAL A 187 33.14 4.74 -13.50
C VAL A 187 33.84 4.87 -12.15
N LYS A 188 33.11 5.07 -11.04
CA LYS A 188 33.69 5.19 -9.69
C LYS A 188 33.96 3.84 -9.00
N LYS A 189 33.49 2.72 -9.57
CA LYS A 189 33.68 1.37 -9.03
C LYS A 189 34.81 0.59 -9.72
N SER A 190 35.50 1.21 -10.68
CA SER A 190 36.76 0.73 -11.26
C SER A 190 37.93 1.55 -10.76
#